data_AF-A0A559JSV4-F1
#
_entry.id   AF-A0A559JSV4-F1
#
_cell.length_a   1.000
_cell.length_b   1.000
_cell.length_c   1.000
_cell.angle_alpha   90.00
_cell.angle_beta   90.00
_cell.angle_gamma   90.00
#
_symmetry.space_group_name_H-M   'P 1'
#
loop_
_entity.id
_entity.type
_entity.pdbx_description
1 polymer ?
#
loop_
_entity_poly.entity_id
_entity_poly.type
_entity_poly.pdbx_seq_one_letter_code
_entity_poly.pdbx_strand_id
1 'polypeptide(L)' 'MKRLHSVIFTAACLLFLQGCYDRTNLEDLSLSLMIGLDVDEKNQLIVYSSSPVFNKEARQNRRRWR' A
#
# COMPACT_ATOMS: atom_id res chain seq x y z
N MET A 1 22.80 -25.45 25.70
CA MET A 1 23.10 -24.42 24.68
C MET A 1 22.12 -24.39 23.50
N LYS A 2 21.77 -25.53 22.86
CA LYS A 2 20.91 -25.57 21.66
C LYS A 2 19.51 -24.94 21.85
N ARG A 3 18.88 -25.19 23.01
CA ARG A 3 17.57 -24.59 23.36
C ARG A 3 17.66 -23.08 23.59
N LEU A 4 18.74 -22.59 24.20
CA LEU A 4 18.97 -21.17 24.39
C LEU A 4 19.21 -20.45 23.06
N HIS A 5 19.99 -21.05 22.16
CA HIS A 5 20.18 -20.53 20.80
C HIS A 5 18.87 -20.45 20.04
N SER A 6 18.00 -21.46 20.16
CA SER A 6 16.68 -21.45 19.54
C SER A 6 15.80 -20.31 20.07
N VAL A 7 15.81 -20.06 21.39
CA VAL A 7 15.03 -18.96 21.99
C VAL A 7 15.54 -17.60 21.54
N ILE A 8 16.87 -17.42 21.51
CA ILE A 8 17.49 -16.17 21.04
C ILE A 8 17.18 -15.92 19.56
N PHE A 9 17.24 -16.97 18.73
CA PHE A 9 16.92 -16.87 17.31
C PHE A 9 15.45 -16.48 17.08
N THR A 10 14.52 -17.13 17.79
CA THR A 10 13.10 -16.78 17.70
C THR A 10 12.84 -15.35 18.17
N ALA A 11 13.48 -14.91 19.26
CA ALA A 11 13.36 -13.53 19.76
C ALA A 11 13.94 -12.51 18.77
N ALA A 12 15.05 -12.83 18.11
CA ALA A 12 15.64 -11.97 17.08
C ALA A 12 14.71 -11.83 15.87
N CYS A 13 14.07 -12.91 15.42
CA CYS A 13 13.09 -12.86 14.33
C CYS A 13 11.89 -11.96 14.67
N LEU A 14 11.45 -11.95 15.93
CA LEU A 14 10.33 -11.11 16.38
C LEU A 14 10.61 -9.61 16.25
N LEU A 15 11.88 -9.18 16.35
CA LEU A 15 12.27 -7.77 16.17
C LEU A 15 12.14 -7.29 14.71
N PHE A 16 12.09 -8.20 13.74
CA PHE A 16 11.96 -7.88 12.32
C PHE A 16 10.52 -7.90 11.80
N LEU A 17 9.52 -8.19 12.64
CA LEU A 17 8.11 -8.05 12.25
C LEU A 17 7.72 -6.57 12.20
N GLN A 18 7.99 -5.93 11.07
CA GLN A 18 7.43 -4.64 10.70
C GLN A 18 5.90 -4.80 10.52
N GLY A 19 5.10 -3.89 11.09
CA GLY A 19 3.65 -3.82 10.85
C GLY A 19 2.72 -4.32 11.97
N CYS A 20 3.23 -4.73 13.14
CA CYS A 20 2.37 -5.17 14.25
C CYS A 20 1.82 -4.01 15.12
N TYR A 21 2.48 -2.84 15.12
CA TYR A 21 2.16 -1.78 16.08
C TYR A 21 1.31 -0.66 15.49
N ASP A 22 1.60 -0.24 14.26
CA ASP A 22 0.95 0.92 13.67
C ASP A 22 -0.11 0.49 12.65
N ARG A 23 -1.37 0.84 12.93
CA ARG A 23 -2.47 0.64 11.98
C ARG A 23 -2.56 1.86 11.10
N THR A 24 -1.84 1.84 9.98
CA THR A 24 -2.03 2.84 8.94
C THR A 24 -3.31 2.55 8.18
N ASN A 25 -4.28 3.46 8.20
CA ASN A 25 -5.51 3.30 7.43
C ASN A 25 -5.21 3.40 5.93
N LEU A 26 -5.83 2.54 5.13
CA LEU A 26 -5.69 2.56 3.66
C LEU A 26 -6.23 3.86 3.03
N GLU A 27 -7.11 4.56 3.74
CA GLU A 27 -7.65 5.87 3.35
C GLU A 27 -6.63 7.01 3.50
N ASP A 28 -5.64 6.87 4.38
CA ASP A 28 -4.56 7.84 4.60
C ASP A 28 -3.33 7.56 3.71
N LEU A 29 -3.33 6.42 3.01
CA LEU A 29 -2.25 5.98 2.13
C LEU A 29 -2.57 6.27 0.66
N SER A 30 -1.69 7.01 -0.02
CA SER A 30 -1.75 7.17 -1.49
C SER A 30 -1.19 5.92 -2.18
N LEU A 31 -1.99 4.86 -2.23
CA LEU A 31 -1.63 3.61 -2.91
C LEU A 31 -1.87 3.73 -4.41
N SER A 32 -0.83 3.57 -5.23
CA SER A 32 -1.01 3.43 -6.68
C SER A 32 -1.65 2.07 -6.95
N LEU A 33 -2.95 2.05 -7.28
CA LEU A 33 -3.70 0.82 -7.55
C LEU A 33 -3.38 0.27 -8.93
N MET A 34 -3.16 1.15 -9.90
CA MET A 34 -2.89 0.77 -11.28
C MET A 34 -1.90 1.74 -11.90
N ILE A 35 -0.91 1.19 -12.59
CA ILE A 35 0.06 1.94 -13.38
C ILE A 35 -0.17 1.55 -14.85
N GLY A 36 -0.44 2.55 -15.68
CA GLY A 36 -0.52 2.40 -17.13
C GLY A 36 0.77 2.92 -17.76
N LEU A 37 1.33 2.16 -18.70
CA LEU A 37 2.44 2.59 -19.52
C LEU A 37 1.95 2.64 -20.96
N ASP A 38 2.19 3.75 -21.63
CA ASP A 38 1.81 3.94 -23.03
C ASP A 38 2.92 4.67 -23.79
N VAL A 39 2.93 4.54 -25.11
CA VAL A 39 3.88 5.27 -25.98
C VAL A 39 3.07 6.17 -26.91
N ASP A 40 3.34 7.46 -26.85
CA ASP A 40 2.60 8.44 -27.66
C ASP A 40 3.06 8.47 -29.13
N GLU A 41 2.34 9.23 -29.96
CA GLU A 41 2.64 9.40 -31.39
C GLU A 41 4.02 10.00 -31.67
N LYS A 42 4.66 10.62 -30.66
CA LYS A 42 6.00 11.19 -30.73
C LYS A 42 7.06 10.26 -30.14
N ASN A 43 6.70 8.98 -29.92
CA ASN A 43 7.57 7.94 -29.43
C ASN A 43 8.06 8.17 -27.98
N GLN A 44 7.29 8.92 -27.18
CA GLN A 44 7.58 9.20 -25.77
C GLN A 44 6.81 8.25 -24.86
N LEU A 45 7.48 7.76 -23.81
CA LEU A 45 6.85 6.95 -22.77
C LEU A 45 5.99 7.82 -21.86
N ILE A 46 4.70 7.53 -21.80
CA ILE A 46 3.74 8.13 -20.87
C ILE A 46 3.44 7.15 -19.74
N VAL A 47 3.43 7.67 -18.51
CA VAL A 47 3.09 6.90 -17.30
C VAL A 47 1.82 7.47 -16.68
N TYR A 48 0.79 6.64 -16.56
CA TYR A 48 -0.45 6.93 -15.86
C TYR A 48 -0.44 6.23 -14.51
N SER A 49 -0.85 6.92 -13.45
CA SER A 49 -1.05 6.30 -12.13
C SER A 49 -2.44 6.65 -11.62
N SER A 50 -3.19 5.62 -11.20
CA SER A 50 -4.50 5.77 -10.58
C SER A 50 -4.40 5.38 -9.11
N SER A 51 -4.65 6.35 -8.23
CA SER A 51 -4.74 6.15 -6.78
C SER A 51 -6.21 6.25 -6.34
N PRO A 52 -6.81 5.18 -5.79
CA PRO A 52 -8.19 5.18 -5.34
C PRO A 52 -8.33 6.03 -4.09
N VAL A 53 -9.28 6.96 -4.09
CA VAL A 53 -9.63 7.76 -2.90
C VAL A 53 -10.71 7.01 -2.12
N PHE A 54 -10.34 6.43 -0.97
CA PHE A 54 -11.25 5.69 -0.09
C PHE A 54 -11.90 6.58 0.99
N ASN A 55 -12.44 7.75 0.61
CA ASN A 55 -13.20 8.59 1.55
C ASN A 55 -14.72 8.27 1.47
N LYS A 56 -15.39 8.10 2.62
CA LYS A 56 -16.86 7.91 2.72
C LYS A 56 -17.64 9.03 2.02
N GLU A 57 -17.16 10.27 2.09
CA GLU A 57 -17.76 11.44 1.44
C GLU A 57 -17.68 11.36 -0.10
N ALA A 58 -16.56 10.86 -0.64
CA ALA A 58 -16.40 10.64 -2.07
C ALA A 58 -17.39 9.60 -2.63
N ARG A 59 -17.81 8.65 -1.79
CA ARG A 59 -18.83 7.65 -2.15
C ARG A 59 -20.25 8.23 -2.12
N GLN A 60 -20.52 9.15 -1.19
CA GLN A 60 -21.83 9.81 -1.07
C GLN A 60 -22.06 10.86 -2.16
N ASN A 61 -21.04 11.63 -2.52
CA ASN A 61 -21.14 12.57 -3.64
C ASN A 61 -21.40 11.82 -4.96
N ARG A 62 -20.68 10.73 -5.22
CA ARG A 62 -20.87 9.90 -6.43
C ARG A 62 -22.27 9.29 -6.56
N ARG A 63 -22.95 9.02 -5.44
CA ARG A 63 -24.36 8.54 -5.42
C ARG A 63 -25.38 9.65 -5.56
N ARG A 64 -25.02 10.90 -5.24
CA ARG A 64 -25.87 12.08 -5.41
C ARG A 64 -25.89 12.59 -6.85
N TRP A 65 -24.82 12.33 -7.60
CA TRP A 65 -24.67 12.70 -9.02
C TRP A 65 -25.10 11.61 -10.01
N ARG A 66 -25.57 10.45 -9.54
CA ARG A 66 -26.28 9.45 -10.35
C ARG A 66 -27.77 9.56 -10.10
#